data_AF-A0A7W6AP90-F1
#
_entry.id   AF-A0A7W6AP90-F1
#
_cell.length_a   1.000
_cell.length_b   1.000
_cell.length_c   1.000
_cell.angle_alpha   90.00
_cell.angle_beta   90.00
_cell.angle_gamma   90.00
#
_symmetry.space_group_name_H-M   'P 1'
#
loop_
_entity.id
_entity.type
_entity.pdbx_description
1 polymer ?
#
loop_
_entity_poly.entity_id
_entity_poly.type
_entity_poly.pdbx_seq_one_letter_code
_entity_poly.pdbx_strand_id
1 'polypeptide(L)' 'MTTEVPHPYSITVEPLTKPQGHYGWALRKHGKLTERSDRAFPSENKAFENAMKAVERDQGGFGSH' A
#
# COMPACT_ATOMS: atom_id res chain seq x y z
N MET A 1 -10.84 5.87 11.73
CA MET A 1 -10.35 6.58 10.54
C MET A 1 -10.24 5.54 9.43
N THR A 2 -11.34 5.30 8.72
CA THR A 2 -11.42 4.29 7.65
C THR A 2 -10.85 4.96 6.42
N THR A 3 -9.58 4.70 6.13
CA THR A 3 -8.96 5.19 4.89
C THR A 3 -9.69 4.54 3.71
N GLU A 4 -10.42 5.35 2.93
CA GLU A 4 -11.27 4.88 1.84
C GLU A 4 -10.41 4.37 0.68
N VAL A 5 -9.96 3.12 0.78
CA VAL A 5 -9.30 2.44 -0.32
C VAL A 5 -10.38 2.05 -1.32
N PRO A 6 -10.27 2.46 -2.61
CA PRO A 6 -11.28 2.14 -3.60
C PRO A 6 -11.49 0.63 -3.69
N HIS A 7 -12.72 0.13 -3.60
CA HIS A 7 -12.97 -1.30 -3.87
C HIS A 7 -12.59 -1.61 -5.33
N PRO A 8 -11.87 -2.70 -5.65
CA PRO A 8 -11.59 -3.91 -4.86
C PRO A 8 -10.22 -3.92 -4.16
N TYR A 9 -9.63 -2.74 -3.95
CA TYR A 9 -8.33 -2.58 -3.33
C TYR A 9 -8.42 -2.55 -1.80
N SER A 10 -7.37 -3.02 -1.15
CA SER A 10 -7.22 -3.04 0.29
C SER A 10 -5.77 -2.74 0.63
N ILE A 11 -5.55 -1.67 1.37
CA ILE A 11 -4.23 -1.28 1.86
C ILE A 11 -4.10 -1.75 3.30
N THR A 12 -3.03 -2.46 3.60
CA THR A 12 -2.66 -2.86 4.96
C THR A 12 -1.34 -2.19 5.29
N VAL A 13 -1.31 -1.33 6.31
CA VAL A 13 -0.08 -0.72 6.81
C VAL A 13 0.30 -1.42 8.11
N GLU A 14 1.52 -1.94 8.17
CA GLU A 14 2.01 -2.69 9.33
C GLU A 14 3.36 -2.15 9.77
N PRO A 15 3.60 -2.00 11.09
CA PRO A 15 4.92 -1.68 11.60
C PRO A 15 5.89 -2.82 11.25
N LEU A 16 7.04 -2.47 10.68
CA LEU A 16 8.10 -3.41 10.40
C LEU A 16 8.82 -3.75 11.71
N THR A 17 8.98 -5.05 11.97
CA THR A 17 9.75 -5.53 13.11
C THR A 17 11.25 -5.27 12.95
N LYS A 18 11.74 -5.15 11.70
CA LYS A 18 13.11 -4.77 11.36
C LYS A 18 13.14 -4.01 10.03
N PRO A 19 13.72 -2.79 9.96
CA PRO A 19 14.24 -1.95 11.05
C PRO A 19 13.15 -1.46 12.00
N GLN A 20 13.45 -1.46 13.30
CA GLN A 20 12.51 -1.13 14.37
C GLN A 20 12.12 0.36 14.28
N GLY A 21 10.82 0.66 14.38
CA GLY A 21 10.29 2.02 14.24
C GLY A 21 9.89 2.42 12.82
N HIS A 22 9.98 1.50 11.86
CA HIS A 22 9.50 1.71 10.50
C HIS A 22 8.16 1.03 10.25
N TYR A 23 7.53 1.36 9.13
CA TYR A 23 6.25 0.88 8.66
C TYR A 23 6.38 0.42 7.21
N GLY A 24 5.78 -0.72 6.92
CA GLY A 24 5.59 -1.25 5.58
C GLY A 24 4.11 -1.14 5.21
N TRP A 25 3.83 -1.16 3.91
CA TRP A 25 2.47 -1.27 3.41
C TRP A 25 2.35 -2.42 2.42
N ALA A 26 1.16 -3.00 2.33
CA ALA A 26 0.81 -4.04 1.38
C ALA A 26 -0.50 -3.64 0.70
N LEU A 27 -0.50 -3.63 -0.62
CA LEU A 27 -1.67 -3.40 -1.44
C LEU A 27 -2.18 -4.75 -1.96
N ARG A 28 -3.44 -5.04 -1.65
CA ARG A 28 -4.16 -6.21 -2.13
C ARG A 28 -5.32 -5.78 -3.03
N LYS A 29 -5.52 -6.47 -4.14
CA LYS A 29 -6.66 -6.30 -5.04
C LYS A 29 -7.40 -7.63 -5.14
N HIS A 30 -8.70 -7.66 -4.83
CA HIS A 30 -9.48 -8.91 -4.78
C HIS A 30 -8.84 -10.01 -3.92
N GLY A 31 -8.21 -9.64 -2.79
CA GLY A 31 -7.54 -10.59 -1.90
C GLY A 31 -6.18 -11.10 -2.40
N LYS A 32 -5.72 -10.72 -3.60
CA LYS A 32 -4.37 -11.01 -4.08
C LYS A 32 -3.43 -9.86 -3.76
N LEU A 33 -2.22 -10.16 -3.32
CA LEU A 33 -1.16 -9.16 -3.15
C LEU A 33 -0.77 -8.63 -4.53
N THR A 34 -1.11 -7.37 -4.80
CA THR A 34 -0.76 -6.69 -6.05
C THR A 34 0.62 -6.07 -5.90
N GLU A 35 0.81 -5.35 -4.81
CA GLU A 35 2.05 -4.64 -4.55
C GLU A 35 2.35 -4.68 -3.05
N ARG A 36 3.63 -4.66 -2.71
CA ARG A 36 4.09 -4.58 -1.33
C ARG A 36 5.23 -3.61 -1.28
N SER A 37 5.22 -2.78 -0.25
CA SER A 37 6.40 -2.02 0.07
C SER A 37 7.54 -2.94 0.46
N ASP A 38 8.59 -2.88 -0.34
CA ASP A 38 9.92 -3.37 -0.02
C ASP A 38 10.70 -2.37 0.86
N ARG A 39 10.23 -1.11 0.93
CA ARG A 39 10.88 -0.02 1.66
C ARG A 39 10.27 0.20 3.05
N ALA A 40 11.14 0.49 3.99
CA ALA A 40 10.77 0.79 5.36
C ALA A 40 10.51 2.30 5.54
N PHE A 41 9.26 2.69 5.81
CA PHE A 41 8.89 4.10 6.01
C PHE A 41 8.96 4.52 7.47
N PRO A 42 9.30 5.77 7.79
CA PRO A 42 9.41 6.23 9.18
C PRO A 42 8.04 6.50 9.84
N SER A 43 6.92 6.47 9.10
CA SER A 43 5.58 6.70 9.65
C SER A 43 4.50 5.97 8.85
N GLU A 44 3.40 5.62 9.52
CA GLU A 44 2.20 5.02 8.91
C GLU A 44 1.65 5.92 7.79
N ASN A 45 1.62 7.24 8.00
CA ASN A 45 1.11 8.19 7.01
C ASN A 45 1.90 8.15 5.70
N LYS A 46 3.25 8.10 5.77
CA LYS A 46 4.08 7.98 4.57
C LYS A 46 3.88 6.64 3.86
N ALA A 47 3.75 5.56 4.63
CA ALA A 47 3.47 4.24 4.07
C ALA A 47 2.11 4.24 3.35
N PHE A 48 1.07 4.80 3.98
CA PHE A 48 -0.26 4.91 3.42
C PHE A 48 -0.31 5.77 2.15
N GLU A 49 0.32 6.95 2.15
CA GLU A 49 0.41 7.80 0.95
C GLU A 49 1.07 7.08 -0.24
N ASN A 50 2.12 6.28 0.03
CA ASN A 50 2.76 5.49 -1.03
C ASN A 50 1.86 4.36 -1.51
N ALA A 51 1.14 3.69 -0.61
CA ALA A 51 0.17 2.67 -0.96
C ALA A 51 -0.98 3.23 -1.81
N MET A 52 -1.48 4.42 -1.50
CA MET A 52 -2.50 5.10 -2.32
C MET A 52 -1.99 5.46 -3.71
N LYS A 53 -0.76 5.96 -3.83
CA LYS A 53 -0.12 6.20 -5.14
C LYS A 53 0.04 4.91 -5.94
N ALA A 54 0.30 3.79 -5.27
CA ALA A 54 0.34 2.48 -5.91
C ALA A 54 -1.04 2.04 -6.41
N VAL A 55 -2.12 2.29 -5.64
CA VAL A 55 -3.50 2.09 -6.12
C VAL A 55 -3.77 2.92 -7.35
N GLU A 56 -3.49 4.22 -7.32
CA GLU A 56 -3.71 5.13 -8.45
C GLU A 56 -2.90 4.70 -9.69
N ARG A 57 -1.66 4.23 -9.49
CA ARG A 57 -0.82 3.67 -10.56
C ARG A 57 -1.35 2.36 -11.11
N ASP A 58 -1.84 1.46 -10.27
CA ASP A 58 -2.47 0.22 -10.74
C ASP A 58 -3.77 0.53 -11.50
N GLN A 59 -4.57 1.48 -11.00
CA GLN A 59 -5.81 1.91 -11.63
C GLN A 59 -5.58 2.61 -12.98
N GLY A 60 -4.61 3.53 -13.05
CA GLY A 60 -4.30 4.29 -14.26
C GLY A 60 -3.33 3.58 -15.22
N GLY A 61 -2.56 2.61 -14.73
CA GLY A 61 -1.53 1.88 -15.47
C GLY A 61 -2.01 0.58 -16.11
N PHE A 62 -3.20 0.07 -15.76
CA PHE A 62 -3.83 -1.11 -16.39
C PHE A 62 -4.45 -0.80 -17.76
N GLY A 63 -3.77 0.00 -18.57
CA GLY A 63 -4.17 0.38 -19.92
C GLY A 63 -3.02 0.22 -20.91
N SER A 64 -2.37 -0.93 -20.94
CA SER A 64 -1.46 -1.33 -22.03
C SER A 64 -1.36 -2.85 -22.09
N HIS A 65 -2.33 -3.50 -22.73
CA HIS A 65 -2.16 -4.83 -23.30
C HIS A 65 -3.01 -5.00 -24.56
#